data_AF-A0AAE7H3W8-F1
#
_entry.id   AF-A0AAE7H3W8-F1
#
_cell.length_a   1.000
_cell.length_b   1.000
_cell.length_c   1.000
_cell.angle_alpha   90.00
_cell.angle_beta   90.00
_cell.angle_gamma   90.00
#
_symmetry.space_group_name_H-M   'P 1'
#
loop_
_entity.id
_entity.type
_entity.pdbx_description
1 polymer ?
#
loop_
_entity_poly.entity_id
_entity_poly.type
_entity_poly.pdbx_seq_one_letter_code
_entity_poly.pdbx_strand_id
1 'polypeptide(L)'
;MPFHLKRLSHRVFFYVLACIISIAAINFLANSLIHRISTTSPTLFPVLTISLMSFHITIACFMAMKYLCDKKRLYLAPIAFAFCCSALLMLGTLSSYPDWLLCGQGRAVNQNDALIFYFFRNVMMAVLFTTSTILYYFRHRTVHSWKVHGIVLIGCIFFISVILTLSWVHSSHSPWLNIDFIDNLTFTFTPLWHSRIGWILIIIWSLTLLLLISITQLRNIFWYSGAFFCSAYIFTLMMLLSSASSSDHSWNQARVFETLSTLFLILVLLCDVFMLYRESNNKYIHSYQNSIRDPLTRLYNRSYFYDTLNGLLPKVSPSQPLSVIVSDLDHFKRINDNYGHVQGDKVIQFAASVLQNSVRQHDAAARIGGEEFALLLVNTSAKEALTIAERIRLTVSEERAELPERMTISMGVFTTQNTDISAEECVRRADEAMYEAKNNGRNRVVVWHE
;
A
#
# COMPACT_ATOMS: atom_id res chain seq x y z
N MET A 1 -1.75 15.50 28.91
CA MET A 1 -0.38 14.93 28.97
C MET A 1 -0.30 13.45 29.40
N PRO A 2 -0.96 12.95 30.47
CA PRO A 2 -0.70 11.59 30.97
C PRO A 2 -1.16 10.46 30.04
N PHE A 3 -2.18 10.70 29.21
CA PHE A 3 -2.69 9.72 28.24
C PHE A 3 -1.74 9.45 27.07
N HIS A 4 -1.00 10.47 26.64
CA HIS A 4 0.00 10.34 25.56
C HIS A 4 1.27 9.62 26.02
N LEU A 5 1.74 9.88 27.26
CA LEU A 5 2.88 9.16 27.83
C LEU A 5 2.57 7.67 28.03
N LYS A 6 1.38 7.32 28.52
CA LYS A 6 0.97 5.91 28.65
C LYS A 6 1.00 5.20 27.29
N ARG A 7 0.48 5.83 26.22
CA ARG A 7 0.51 5.24 24.87
C ARG A 7 1.92 5.07 24.30
N LEU A 8 2.82 6.02 24.53
CA LEU A 8 4.22 5.88 24.10
C LEU A 8 4.92 4.75 24.85
N SER A 9 4.75 4.68 26.17
CA SER A 9 5.33 3.61 27.00
C SER A 9 4.91 2.22 26.51
N HIS A 10 3.64 2.03 26.14
CA HIS A 10 3.18 0.76 25.58
C HIS A 10 3.84 0.46 24.22
N ARG A 11 3.92 1.46 23.33
CA ARG A 11 4.57 1.28 22.02
C ARG A 11 6.04 0.92 22.13
N VAL A 12 6.77 1.59 23.04
CA VAL A 12 8.17 1.31 23.32
C VAL A 12 8.32 -0.07 23.94
N PHE A 13 7.45 -0.46 24.87
CA PHE A 13 7.44 -1.80 25.45
C PHE A 13 7.29 -2.89 24.37
N PHE A 14 6.29 -2.77 23.49
CA PHE A 14 6.10 -3.71 22.38
C PHE A 14 7.29 -3.71 21.41
N TYR A 15 7.86 -2.54 21.12
CA TYR A 15 9.07 -2.44 20.30
C TYR A 15 10.23 -3.20 20.94
N VAL A 16 10.53 -2.95 22.21
CA VAL A 16 11.65 -3.60 22.92
C VAL A 16 11.45 -5.12 22.92
N LEU A 17 10.26 -5.60 23.25
CA LEU A 17 9.94 -7.03 23.24
C LEU A 17 10.12 -7.64 21.84
N ALA A 18 9.52 -7.04 20.81
CA ALA A 18 9.61 -7.52 19.44
C ALA A 18 11.06 -7.48 18.91
N CYS A 19 11.81 -6.44 19.26
CA CYS A 19 13.20 -6.28 18.86
C CYS A 19 14.10 -7.33 19.51
N ILE A 20 13.94 -7.59 20.81
CA ILE A 20 14.69 -8.63 21.53
C ILE A 20 14.42 -10.00 20.91
N ILE A 21 13.15 -10.36 20.70
CA ILE A 21 12.76 -11.65 20.10
C ILE A 21 13.34 -11.77 18.69
N SER A 22 13.22 -10.73 17.86
CA SER A 22 13.69 -10.75 16.48
C SER A 22 15.22 -10.86 16.39
N ILE A 23 15.95 -10.05 17.18
CA ILE A 23 17.42 -10.10 17.23
C ILE A 23 17.89 -11.48 17.74
N ALA A 24 17.27 -12.02 18.79
CA ALA A 24 17.61 -13.34 19.32
C ALA A 24 17.37 -14.45 18.27
N ALA A 25 16.23 -14.43 17.59
CA ALA A 25 15.90 -15.41 16.55
C ALA A 25 16.85 -15.31 15.35
N ILE A 26 17.14 -14.09 14.87
CA ILE A 26 18.06 -13.87 13.74
C ILE A 26 19.48 -14.29 14.13
N ASN A 27 19.94 -13.96 15.34
CA ASN A 27 21.26 -14.36 15.82
C ASN A 27 21.38 -15.89 15.96
N PHE A 28 20.34 -16.55 16.48
CA PHE A 28 20.30 -18.02 16.54
C PHE A 28 20.38 -18.64 15.13
N LEU A 29 19.61 -18.12 14.18
CA LEU A 29 19.64 -18.57 12.79
C LEU A 29 21.01 -18.33 12.14
N ALA A 30 21.60 -17.15 12.34
CA ALA A 30 22.93 -16.81 11.83
C ALA A 30 23.97 -17.80 12.35
N ASN A 31 24.00 -18.06 13.66
CA ASN A 31 24.93 -19.00 14.28
C ASN A 31 24.75 -20.43 13.74
N SER A 32 23.50 -20.88 13.60
CA SER A 32 23.21 -22.21 13.05
C SER A 32 23.67 -22.35 11.60
N LEU A 33 23.46 -21.31 10.77
CA LEU A 33 23.86 -21.30 9.37
C LEU A 33 25.38 -21.35 9.23
N ILE A 34 26.10 -20.57 10.03
CA ILE A 34 27.57 -20.50 9.98
C ILE A 34 28.22 -21.77 10.50
N HIS A 35 27.60 -22.47 11.45
CA HIS A 35 28.12 -23.77 11.89
C HIS A 35 27.94 -24.86 10.82
N ARG A 36 26.93 -24.74 9.94
CA ARG A 36 26.67 -25.69 8.85
C ARG A 36 27.46 -25.39 7.58
N ILE A 37 27.72 -24.12 7.28
CA ILE A 37 28.54 -23.69 6.14
C ILE A 37 30.00 -23.71 6.60
N SER A 38 30.86 -24.46 5.93
CA SER A 38 32.30 -24.42 6.21
C SER A 38 32.78 -22.96 6.14
N THR A 39 33.21 -22.41 7.28
CA THR A 39 33.66 -21.01 7.44
C THR A 39 34.90 -20.68 6.60
N THR A 40 35.48 -21.70 5.95
CA THR A 40 36.69 -21.62 5.13
C THR A 40 36.42 -21.24 3.68
N SER A 41 35.16 -21.12 3.23
CA SER A 41 34.88 -20.71 1.85
C SER A 41 35.12 -19.21 1.68
N PRO A 42 36.16 -18.77 0.94
CA PRO A 42 36.48 -17.35 0.75
C PRO A 42 35.38 -16.58 0.00
N THR A 43 34.43 -17.30 -0.60
CA THR A 43 33.30 -16.76 -1.35
C THR A 43 32.09 -16.39 -0.50
N LEU A 44 31.98 -16.88 0.74
CA LEU A 44 30.79 -16.66 1.58
C LEU A 44 30.56 -15.17 1.86
N PHE A 45 31.61 -14.45 2.25
CA PHE A 45 31.52 -13.03 2.56
C PHE A 45 31.10 -12.16 1.36
N PRO A 46 31.73 -12.31 0.17
CA PRO A 46 31.28 -11.64 -1.05
C PRO A 46 29.82 -11.94 -1.42
N VAL A 47 29.39 -13.21 -1.38
CA VAL A 47 28.01 -13.59 -1.74
C VAL A 47 26.99 -12.93 -0.81
N LEU A 48 27.25 -12.92 0.50
CA LEU A 48 26.38 -12.25 1.46
C LEU A 48 26.38 -10.72 1.24
N THR A 49 27.53 -10.14 0.89
CA THR A 49 27.66 -8.71 0.60
C THR A 49 26.86 -8.32 -0.66
N ILE A 50 26.89 -9.14 -1.72
CA ILE A 50 26.08 -8.93 -2.93
C ILE A 50 24.58 -9.04 -2.60
N SER A 51 24.19 -10.02 -1.78
CA SER A 51 22.80 -10.19 -1.34
C SER A 51 22.31 -8.98 -0.55
N LEU A 52 23.10 -8.51 0.41
CA LEU A 52 22.82 -7.32 1.20
C LEU A 52 22.75 -6.05 0.33
N MET A 53 23.64 -5.94 -0.68
CA MET A 53 23.60 -4.86 -1.65
C MET A 53 22.29 -4.84 -2.44
N SER A 54 21.83 -5.99 -2.94
CA SER A 54 20.53 -6.11 -3.62
C SER A 54 19.37 -5.69 -2.72
N PHE A 55 19.40 -6.09 -1.44
CA PHE A 55 18.41 -5.68 -0.44
C PHE A 55 18.42 -4.16 -0.20
N HIS A 56 19.59 -3.54 -0.07
CA HIS A 56 19.70 -2.09 0.09
C HIS A 56 19.18 -1.32 -1.13
N ILE A 57 19.51 -1.76 -2.35
CA ILE A 57 18.97 -1.17 -3.58
C ILE A 57 17.44 -1.27 -3.59
N THR A 58 16.90 -2.43 -3.20
CA THR A 58 15.45 -2.66 -3.12
C THR A 58 14.78 -1.67 -2.16
N ILE A 59 15.33 -1.50 -0.95
CA ILE A 59 14.81 -0.55 0.04
C ILE A 59 14.93 0.90 -0.49
N ALA A 60 16.05 1.25 -1.12
CA ALA A 60 16.25 2.58 -1.70
C ALA A 60 15.17 2.90 -2.76
N CYS A 61 14.92 1.98 -3.68
CA CYS A 61 13.87 2.11 -4.70
C CYS A 61 12.48 2.26 -4.07
N PHE A 62 12.15 1.46 -3.05
CA PHE A 62 10.87 1.58 -2.34
C PHE A 62 10.69 2.94 -1.67
N MET A 63 11.73 3.45 -1.01
CA MET A 63 11.66 4.75 -0.34
C MET A 63 11.59 5.92 -1.34
N ALA A 64 12.36 5.83 -2.43
CA ALA A 64 12.29 6.78 -3.53
C ALA A 64 10.89 6.81 -4.16
N MET A 65 10.31 5.65 -4.47
CA MET A 65 8.96 5.54 -5.02
C MET A 65 7.91 6.15 -4.09
N LYS A 66 7.94 5.83 -2.79
CA LYS A 66 7.01 6.42 -1.81
C LYS A 66 7.14 7.95 -1.72
N TYR A 67 8.36 8.49 -1.83
CA TYR A 67 8.59 9.93 -1.90
C TYR A 67 8.09 10.55 -3.22
N LEU A 68 8.30 9.87 -4.36
CA LEU A 68 7.85 10.34 -5.67
C LEU A 68 6.32 10.41 -5.75
N CYS A 69 5.61 9.41 -5.20
CA CYS A 69 4.14 9.37 -5.16
C CYS A 69 3.53 10.39 -4.19
N ASP A 70 4.19 10.66 -3.06
CA ASP A 70 3.70 11.61 -2.05
C ASP A 70 4.83 12.54 -1.59
N LYS A 71 4.93 13.70 -2.25
CA LYS A 71 5.93 14.72 -1.93
C LYS A 71 5.80 15.26 -0.50
N LYS A 72 4.67 15.08 0.18
CA LYS A 72 4.54 15.46 1.59
C LYS A 72 5.46 14.65 2.51
N ARG A 73 5.99 13.52 2.02
CA ARG A 73 6.90 12.63 2.75
C ARG A 73 8.37 12.87 2.42
N LEU A 74 8.80 14.13 2.39
CA LEU A 74 10.20 14.51 2.10
C LEU A 74 11.24 13.79 2.97
N TYR A 75 10.87 13.44 4.22
CA TYR A 75 11.73 12.68 5.12
C TYR A 75 12.14 11.29 4.59
N LEU A 76 11.43 10.73 3.60
CA LEU A 76 11.81 9.46 2.97
C LEU A 76 13.00 9.60 2.02
N ALA A 77 13.26 10.80 1.48
CA ALA A 77 14.32 11.02 0.51
C ALA A 77 15.73 10.75 1.09
N PRO A 78 16.12 11.29 2.27
CA PRO A 78 17.40 10.94 2.87
C PRO A 78 17.58 9.44 3.14
N ILE A 79 16.51 8.72 3.49
CA ILE A 79 16.56 7.26 3.71
C ILE A 79 16.80 6.53 2.38
N ALA A 80 16.14 6.94 1.30
CA ALA A 80 16.40 6.39 -0.03
C ALA A 80 17.86 6.58 -0.44
N PHE A 81 18.40 7.79 -0.23
CA PHE A 81 19.81 8.10 -0.45
C PHE A 81 20.75 7.27 0.43
N ALA A 82 20.40 7.05 1.69
CA ALA A 82 21.19 6.26 2.62
C ALA A 82 21.37 4.82 2.12
N PHE A 83 20.26 4.14 1.79
CA PHE A 83 20.32 2.77 1.29
C PHE A 83 20.99 2.69 -0.09
N CYS A 84 20.80 3.67 -0.97
CA CYS A 84 21.46 3.72 -2.28
C CYS A 84 22.99 3.88 -2.15
N CYS A 85 23.45 4.86 -1.37
CA CYS A 85 24.89 5.06 -1.16
C CYS A 85 25.51 3.91 -0.35
N SER A 86 24.76 3.32 0.58
CA SER A 86 25.21 2.11 1.25
C SER A 86 25.45 0.95 0.29
N ALA A 87 24.68 0.82 -0.80
CA ALA A 87 24.93 -0.17 -1.84
C ALA A 87 26.23 0.14 -2.61
N LEU A 88 26.50 1.41 -2.93
CA LEU A 88 27.74 1.84 -3.57
C LEU A 88 28.98 1.56 -2.71
N LEU A 89 28.91 1.81 -1.40
CA LEU A 89 30.02 1.51 -0.48
C LEU A 89 30.26 0.00 -0.31
N MET A 90 29.22 -0.82 -0.46
CA MET A 90 29.37 -2.28 -0.50
C MET A 90 30.06 -2.77 -1.79
N LEU A 91 29.92 -2.05 -2.90
CA LEU A 91 30.71 -2.31 -4.11
C LEU A 91 32.21 -2.04 -3.87
N GLY A 92 32.53 -0.97 -3.11
CA GLY A 92 33.89 -0.74 -2.60
C GLY A 92 34.38 -1.89 -1.71
N THR A 93 33.52 -2.36 -0.79
CA THR A 93 33.84 -3.52 0.08
C THR A 93 34.14 -4.79 -0.73
N LEU A 94 33.38 -5.03 -1.81
CA LEU A 94 33.61 -6.16 -2.71
C LEU A 94 34.95 -6.04 -3.47
N SER A 95 35.38 -4.83 -3.82
CA SER A 95 36.69 -4.63 -4.48
C SER A 95 37.87 -5.08 -3.62
N SER A 96 37.70 -5.11 -2.29
CA SER A 96 38.69 -5.59 -1.33
C SER A 96 38.85 -7.11 -1.27
N TYR A 97 37.95 -7.86 -1.94
CA TYR A 97 37.96 -9.33 -2.04
C TYR A 97 38.13 -9.76 -3.51
N PRO A 98 39.27 -9.56 -4.16
CA PRO A 98 39.42 -9.74 -5.62
C PRO A 98 39.09 -11.16 -6.13
N ASP A 99 39.22 -12.19 -5.29
CA ASP A 99 39.03 -13.59 -5.67
C ASP A 99 37.59 -13.95 -6.09
N TRP A 100 36.57 -13.21 -5.65
CA TRP A 100 35.18 -13.51 -6.06
C TRP A 100 34.88 -13.14 -7.51
N LEU A 101 35.59 -12.13 -8.05
CA LEU A 101 35.40 -11.64 -9.42
C LEU A 101 36.35 -12.33 -10.40
N LEU A 102 37.57 -12.65 -9.94
CA LEU A 102 38.67 -13.12 -10.80
C LEU A 102 38.93 -14.63 -10.71
N CYS A 103 38.05 -15.40 -10.05
CA CYS A 103 38.17 -16.85 -9.91
C CYS A 103 39.59 -17.30 -9.47
N GLY A 104 40.13 -16.71 -8.40
CA GLY A 104 41.34 -17.20 -7.74
C GLY A 104 42.66 -16.78 -8.40
N GLN A 105 42.79 -15.54 -8.90
CA GLN A 105 44.08 -14.99 -9.35
C GLN A 105 45.10 -14.72 -8.21
N GLY A 106 44.82 -15.14 -6.97
CA GLY A 106 45.78 -15.14 -5.87
C GLY A 106 46.13 -13.74 -5.34
N ARG A 107 45.24 -12.75 -5.51
CA ARG A 107 45.42 -11.44 -4.90
C ARG A 107 44.94 -11.49 -3.46
N ALA A 108 45.79 -11.09 -2.52
CA ALA A 108 45.46 -11.10 -1.10
C ALA A 108 44.25 -10.20 -0.78
N VAL A 109 43.38 -10.68 0.11
CA VAL A 109 42.23 -9.93 0.62
C VAL A 109 42.72 -8.75 1.46
N ASN A 110 42.19 -7.55 1.19
CA ASN A 110 42.46 -6.36 2.00
C ASN A 110 41.29 -6.10 2.96
N GLN A 111 41.33 -6.71 4.15
CA GLN A 111 40.28 -6.53 5.16
C GLN A 111 40.22 -5.10 5.71
N ASN A 112 41.34 -4.37 5.70
CA ASN A 112 41.38 -2.98 6.13
C ASN A 112 40.53 -2.07 5.25
N ASP A 113 40.66 -2.17 3.92
CA ASP A 113 39.83 -1.41 3.00
C ASP A 113 38.33 -1.75 3.19
N ALA A 114 38.01 -3.02 3.37
CA ALA A 114 36.64 -3.45 3.65
C ALA A 114 36.08 -2.81 4.93
N LEU A 115 36.90 -2.69 5.98
CA LEU A 115 36.53 -2.05 7.25
C LEU A 115 36.43 -0.52 7.14
N ILE A 116 37.25 0.12 6.31
CA ILE A 116 37.15 1.54 5.97
C ILE A 116 35.81 1.84 5.29
N PHE A 117 35.45 1.09 4.25
CA PHE A 117 34.15 1.24 3.59
C PHE A 117 32.99 0.97 4.56
N TYR A 118 33.12 -0.02 5.44
CA TYR A 118 32.14 -0.31 6.49
C TYR A 118 31.98 0.85 7.48
N PHE A 119 33.07 1.50 7.89
CA PHE A 119 33.06 2.67 8.78
C PHE A 119 32.31 3.85 8.15
N PHE A 120 32.70 4.26 6.93
CA PHE A 120 32.05 5.37 6.24
C PHE A 120 30.58 5.10 5.96
N ARG A 121 30.22 3.86 5.65
CA ARG A 121 28.83 3.41 5.49
C ARG A 121 28.02 3.61 6.76
N ASN A 122 28.56 3.23 7.91
CA ASN A 122 27.88 3.40 9.21
C ASN A 122 27.64 4.88 9.54
N VAL A 123 28.66 5.71 9.41
CA VAL A 123 28.56 7.16 9.67
C VAL A 123 27.51 7.79 8.76
N MET A 124 27.59 7.52 7.45
CA MET A 124 26.64 8.05 6.48
C MET A 124 25.20 7.61 6.77
N MET A 125 24.99 6.34 7.13
CA MET A 125 23.65 5.80 7.41
C MET A 125 23.03 6.50 8.61
N ALA A 126 23.79 6.64 9.71
CA ALA A 126 23.32 7.30 10.91
C ALA A 126 22.98 8.79 10.68
N VAL A 127 23.81 9.52 9.92
CA VAL A 127 23.57 10.93 9.58
C VAL A 127 22.30 11.10 8.75
N LEU A 128 22.07 10.25 7.74
CA LEU A 128 20.90 10.35 6.88
C LEU A 128 19.60 9.88 7.59
N PHE A 129 19.68 8.89 8.49
CA PHE A 129 18.56 8.51 9.37
C PHE A 129 18.20 9.64 10.35
N THR A 130 19.21 10.27 10.95
CA THR A 130 19.04 11.45 11.81
C THR A 130 18.38 12.59 11.04
N THR A 131 18.88 12.90 9.84
CA THR A 131 18.33 13.92 8.94
C THR A 131 16.87 13.62 8.59
N SER A 132 16.55 12.38 8.25
CA SER A 132 15.17 11.94 8.00
C SER A 132 14.26 12.15 9.21
N THR A 133 14.73 11.80 10.40
CA THR A 133 13.97 11.98 11.65
C THR A 133 13.68 13.46 11.90
N ILE A 134 14.66 14.34 11.69
CA ILE A 134 14.49 15.80 11.81
C ILE A 134 13.48 16.31 10.78
N LEU A 135 13.58 15.89 9.52
CA LEU A 135 12.60 16.26 8.49
C LEU A 135 11.18 15.76 8.83
N TYR A 136 11.06 14.60 9.46
CA TYR A 136 9.77 14.09 9.92
C TYR A 136 9.17 14.98 11.01
N TYR A 137 9.98 15.55 11.91
CA TYR A 137 9.51 16.53 12.90
C TYR A 137 8.90 17.77 12.22
N PHE A 138 9.57 18.29 11.18
CA PHE A 138 9.13 19.48 10.45
C PHE A 138 8.11 19.21 9.33
N ARG A 139 7.64 17.97 9.16
CA ARG A 139 6.76 17.54 8.05
C ARG A 139 5.45 18.31 7.89
N HIS A 140 5.04 19.15 8.83
CA HIS A 140 3.84 19.98 8.65
C HIS A 140 4.18 21.39 8.13
N ARG A 141 5.44 21.84 8.26
CA ARG A 141 5.92 23.16 7.81
C ARG A 141 6.67 23.10 6.48
N THR A 142 7.38 22.01 6.20
CA THR A 142 8.28 21.89 5.03
C THR A 142 7.60 21.44 3.73
N VAL A 143 6.29 21.18 3.76
CA VAL A 143 5.60 20.34 2.75
C VAL A 143 5.18 21.06 1.46
N HIS A 144 5.30 22.39 1.38
CA HIS A 144 4.79 23.14 0.21
C HIS A 144 5.85 23.92 -0.57
N SER A 145 7.11 23.94 -0.13
CA SER A 145 8.15 24.70 -0.82
C SER A 145 9.05 23.79 -1.65
N TRP A 146 8.90 23.85 -2.98
CA TRP A 146 9.80 23.18 -3.93
C TRP A 146 11.29 23.51 -3.66
N LYS A 147 11.58 24.72 -3.15
CA LYS A 147 12.93 25.13 -2.76
C LYS A 147 13.51 24.25 -1.65
N VAL A 148 12.70 23.90 -0.63
CA VAL A 148 13.12 23.04 0.48
C VAL A 148 13.43 21.63 -0.03
N HIS A 149 12.61 21.12 -0.95
CA HIS A 149 12.89 19.83 -1.60
C HIS A 149 14.21 19.86 -2.36
N GLY A 150 14.44 20.88 -3.19
CA GLY A 150 15.69 21.06 -3.92
C GLY A 150 16.91 21.10 -3.00
N ILE A 151 16.86 21.92 -1.94
CA ILE A 151 17.95 22.04 -0.96
C ILE A 151 18.27 20.70 -0.29
N VAL A 152 17.25 19.96 0.17
CA VAL A 152 17.46 18.67 0.83
C VAL A 152 18.06 17.65 -0.13
N LEU A 153 17.54 17.55 -1.36
CA LEU A 153 18.04 16.58 -2.35
C LEU A 153 19.48 16.90 -2.76
N ILE A 154 19.80 18.16 -3.05
CA ILE A 154 21.16 18.60 -3.40
C ILE A 154 22.11 18.38 -2.21
N GLY A 155 21.67 18.70 -1.00
CA GLY A 155 22.45 18.47 0.22
C GLY A 155 22.76 16.98 0.44
N CYS A 156 21.80 16.09 0.22
CA CYS A 156 22.02 14.63 0.28
C CYS A 156 23.04 14.16 -0.76
N ILE A 157 22.92 14.63 -2.02
CA ILE A 157 23.85 14.25 -3.10
C ILE A 157 25.27 14.73 -2.79
N PHE A 158 25.41 15.99 -2.36
CA PHE A 158 26.70 16.55 -1.97
C PHE A 158 27.33 15.76 -0.82
N PHE A 159 26.56 15.49 0.24
CA PHE A 159 27.03 14.70 1.38
C PHE A 159 27.48 13.29 0.96
N ILE A 160 26.71 12.61 0.11
CA ILE A 160 27.09 11.29 -0.43
C ILE A 160 28.39 11.36 -1.23
N SER A 161 28.54 12.34 -2.11
CA SER A 161 29.76 12.52 -2.90
C SER A 161 30.99 12.73 -2.02
N VAL A 162 30.86 13.52 -0.95
CA VAL A 162 31.92 13.73 0.05
C VAL A 162 32.27 12.42 0.75
N ILE A 163 31.28 11.64 1.21
CA ILE A 163 31.52 10.36 1.89
C ILE A 163 32.21 9.35 0.98
N LEU A 164 31.76 9.22 -0.27
CA LEU A 164 32.37 8.29 -1.23
C LEU A 164 33.83 8.68 -1.49
N THR A 165 34.10 9.98 -1.67
CA THR A 165 35.46 10.50 -1.88
C THR A 165 36.35 10.23 -0.66
N LEU A 166 35.88 10.54 0.54
CA LEU A 166 36.63 10.28 1.78
C LEU A 166 36.89 8.78 1.99
N SER A 167 35.92 7.92 1.71
CA SER A 167 36.09 6.47 1.81
C SER A 167 37.17 5.94 0.87
N TRP A 168 37.27 6.51 -0.33
CA TRP A 168 38.29 6.13 -1.30
C TRP A 168 39.67 6.68 -0.93
N VAL A 169 39.76 7.95 -0.50
CA VAL A 169 41.01 8.58 -0.07
C VAL A 169 41.62 7.87 1.15
N HIS A 170 40.80 7.42 2.10
CA HIS A 170 41.30 6.70 3.26
C HIS A 170 41.59 5.22 3.02
N SER A 171 41.18 4.68 1.87
CA SER A 171 41.52 3.30 1.45
C SER A 171 42.94 3.21 0.88
N SER A 172 43.44 1.99 0.70
CA SER A 172 44.76 1.71 0.13
C SER A 172 45.01 2.28 -1.29
N HIS A 173 43.97 2.79 -1.95
CA HIS A 173 44.05 3.46 -3.25
C HIS A 173 44.76 4.83 -3.19
N SER A 174 44.91 5.44 -2.01
CA SER A 174 45.59 6.73 -1.85
C SER A 174 46.73 6.65 -0.81
N PRO A 175 47.97 7.08 -1.14
CA PRO A 175 49.12 6.93 -0.26
C PRO A 175 49.22 7.98 0.87
N TRP A 176 48.30 8.95 0.95
CA TRP A 176 48.48 10.16 1.77
C TRP A 176 47.79 10.07 3.15
N LEU A 177 46.71 9.31 3.27
CA LEU A 177 45.79 9.33 4.42
C LEU A 177 45.22 7.93 4.77
N ASN A 178 46.00 6.86 4.62
CA ASN A 178 45.53 5.52 4.99
C ASN A 178 45.26 5.41 6.51
N ILE A 179 44.14 4.78 6.88
CA ILE A 179 43.78 4.51 8.27
C ILE A 179 43.78 3.00 8.48
N ASP A 180 44.55 2.52 9.47
CA ASP A 180 44.61 1.09 9.77
C ASP A 180 43.67 0.73 10.93
N PHE A 181 42.52 0.17 10.58
CA PHE A 181 41.55 -0.40 11.53
C PHE A 181 41.84 -1.88 11.83
N ILE A 182 42.50 -2.57 10.91
CA ILE A 182 42.85 -3.98 11.05
C ILE A 182 44.21 -4.23 10.42
N ASP A 183 44.99 -5.10 11.05
CA ASP A 183 46.22 -5.59 10.46
C ASP A 183 45.89 -6.72 9.47
N ASN A 184 46.16 -6.50 8.18
CA ASN A 184 45.90 -7.47 7.11
C ASN A 184 46.79 -8.73 7.18
N LEU A 185 47.87 -8.71 7.97
CA LEU A 185 48.74 -9.88 8.17
C LEU A 185 48.28 -10.77 9.33
N THR A 186 47.89 -10.14 10.44
CA THR A 186 47.49 -10.87 11.66
C THR A 186 45.99 -11.04 11.81
N PHE A 187 45.18 -10.33 11.00
CA PHE A 187 43.72 -10.28 11.12
C PHE A 187 43.26 -9.92 12.54
N THR A 188 44.01 -9.02 13.19
CA THR A 188 43.69 -8.49 14.51
C THR A 188 43.25 -7.04 14.39
N PHE A 189 42.20 -6.69 15.13
CA PHE A 189 41.72 -5.31 15.17
C PHE A 189 42.74 -4.41 15.86
N THR A 190 42.99 -3.23 15.28
CA THR A 190 43.88 -2.27 15.91
C THR A 190 43.23 -1.67 17.17
N PRO A 191 44.01 -1.19 18.14
CA PRO A 191 43.47 -0.47 19.30
C PRO A 191 42.61 0.74 18.92
N LEU A 192 42.87 1.35 17.75
CA LEU A 192 42.05 2.44 17.23
C LEU A 192 40.61 1.98 16.97
N TRP A 193 40.42 0.83 16.34
CA TRP A 193 39.11 0.25 16.10
C TRP A 193 38.44 -0.15 17.43
N HIS A 194 39.12 -1.00 18.21
CA HIS A 194 38.53 -1.64 19.39
C HIS A 194 38.27 -0.65 20.54
N SER A 195 39.20 0.27 20.81
CA SER A 195 39.10 1.17 21.97
C SER A 195 38.38 2.48 21.68
N ARG A 196 38.26 2.91 20.41
CA ARG A 196 37.69 4.22 20.07
C ARG A 196 36.59 4.14 19.02
N ILE A 197 36.92 3.73 17.80
CA ILE A 197 36.02 3.91 16.65
C ILE A 197 34.75 3.07 16.77
N GLY A 198 34.85 1.80 17.18
CA GLY A 198 33.66 0.97 17.36
C GLY A 198 32.69 1.52 18.41
N TRP A 199 33.21 2.02 19.54
CA TRP A 199 32.40 2.66 20.58
C TRP A 199 31.76 3.97 20.12
N ILE A 200 32.48 4.79 19.35
CA ILE A 200 31.93 6.01 18.74
C ILE A 200 30.75 5.68 17.82
N LEU A 201 30.87 4.64 16.98
CA LEU A 201 29.78 4.22 16.10
C LEU A 201 28.55 3.73 16.89
N ILE A 202 28.76 2.98 17.97
CA ILE A 202 27.68 2.53 18.86
C ILE A 202 26.97 3.73 19.50
N ILE A 203 27.71 4.73 19.97
CA ILE A 203 27.14 5.95 20.54
C ILE A 203 26.31 6.70 19.48
N ILE A 204 26.84 6.86 18.26
CA ILE A 204 26.14 7.52 17.15
C ILE A 204 24.81 6.81 16.84
N TRP A 205 24.82 5.48 16.73
CA TRP A 205 23.59 4.71 16.47
C TRP A 205 22.62 4.73 17.65
N SER A 206 23.11 4.73 18.88
CA SER A 206 22.28 4.84 20.09
C SER A 206 21.58 6.20 20.16
N LEU A 207 22.30 7.28 19.86
CA LEU A 207 21.73 8.63 19.76
C LEU A 207 20.71 8.73 18.62
N THR A 208 21.02 8.15 17.47
CA THR A 208 20.10 8.08 16.32
C THR A 208 18.81 7.35 16.69
N LEU A 209 18.91 6.21 17.40
CA LEU A 209 17.77 5.43 17.87
C LEU A 209 16.91 6.22 18.88
N LEU A 210 17.55 6.86 19.87
CA LEU A 210 16.85 7.67 20.87
C LEU A 210 16.12 8.86 20.22
N LEU A 211 16.78 9.53 19.27
CA LEU A 211 16.17 10.62 18.51
C LEU A 211 14.98 10.13 17.68
N LEU A 212 15.13 9.00 16.99
CA LEU A 212 14.08 8.38 16.19
C LEU A 212 12.88 8.03 17.06
N ILE A 213 13.07 7.36 18.20
CA ILE A 213 11.96 7.00 19.11
C ILE A 213 11.29 8.26 19.68
N SER A 214 12.06 9.24 20.14
CA SER A 214 11.52 10.44 20.79
C SER A 214 10.69 11.31 19.85
N ILE A 215 11.16 11.52 18.61
CA ILE A 215 10.47 12.37 17.62
C ILE A 215 9.30 11.62 16.98
N THR A 216 9.50 10.37 16.58
CA THR A 216 8.52 9.64 15.77
C THR A 216 7.44 8.98 16.61
N GLN A 217 7.74 8.74 17.90
CA GLN A 217 6.86 8.04 18.86
C GLN A 217 6.37 6.68 18.35
N LEU A 218 7.16 6.06 17.46
CA LEU A 218 6.86 4.79 16.79
C LEU A 218 5.40 4.73 16.28
N ARG A 219 4.96 5.81 15.60
CA ARG A 219 3.55 6.00 15.21
C ARG A 219 3.05 5.05 14.14
N ASN A 220 3.94 4.49 13.33
CA ASN A 220 3.61 3.60 12.23
C ASN A 220 4.66 2.50 12.11
N ILE A 221 4.33 1.45 11.36
CA ILE A 221 5.21 0.31 11.12
C ILE A 221 6.55 0.73 10.53
N PHE A 222 6.57 1.75 9.67
CA PHE A 222 7.79 2.32 9.12
C PHE A 222 8.80 2.77 10.19
N TRP A 223 8.36 3.47 11.24
CA TRP A 223 9.26 3.89 12.32
C TRP A 223 9.66 2.75 13.27
N TYR A 224 8.81 1.73 13.43
CA TYR A 224 9.22 0.47 14.08
C TYR A 224 10.34 -0.22 13.29
N SER A 225 10.21 -0.30 11.97
CA SER A 225 11.22 -0.82 11.05
C SER A 225 12.53 -0.04 11.14
N GLY A 226 12.47 1.31 11.14
CA GLY A 226 13.66 2.16 11.30
C GLY A 226 14.35 1.99 12.66
N ALA A 227 13.58 1.87 13.75
CA ALA A 227 14.11 1.62 15.09
C ALA A 227 14.78 0.24 15.19
N PHE A 228 14.15 -0.80 14.61
CA PHE A 228 14.72 -2.14 14.53
C PHE A 228 16.05 -2.14 13.75
N PHE A 229 16.12 -1.42 12.62
CA PHE A 229 17.35 -1.30 11.84
C PHE A 229 18.50 -0.67 12.66
N CYS A 230 18.23 0.39 13.41
CA CYS A 230 19.22 1.00 14.30
C CYS A 230 19.70 0.00 15.38
N SER A 231 18.77 -0.75 15.99
CA SER A 231 19.13 -1.77 16.99
C SER A 231 19.94 -2.92 16.41
N ALA A 232 19.62 -3.39 15.20
CA ALA A 232 20.38 -4.42 14.50
C ALA A 232 21.81 -3.94 14.20
N TYR A 233 21.99 -2.67 13.84
CA TYR A 233 23.32 -2.06 13.64
C TYR A 233 24.12 -1.98 14.94
N ILE A 234 23.49 -1.54 16.05
CA ILE A 234 24.14 -1.55 17.39
C ILE A 234 24.56 -2.96 17.76
N PHE A 235 23.69 -3.96 17.58
CA PHE A 235 23.99 -5.35 17.88
C PHE A 235 25.15 -5.89 17.02
N THR A 236 25.17 -5.57 15.72
CA THR A 236 26.26 -5.96 14.80
C THR A 236 27.60 -5.38 15.25
N LEU A 237 27.63 -4.10 15.65
CA LEU A 237 28.84 -3.44 16.16
C LEU A 237 29.31 -4.04 17.50
N MET A 238 28.38 -4.33 18.41
CA MET A 238 28.69 -5.01 19.68
C MET A 238 29.30 -6.39 19.44
N MET A 239 28.77 -7.12 18.46
CA MET A 239 29.26 -8.43 18.10
C MET A 239 30.68 -8.38 17.50
N LEU A 240 30.98 -7.39 16.65
CA LEU A 240 32.31 -7.14 16.12
C LEU A 240 33.32 -6.69 17.19
N LEU A 241 32.91 -5.85 18.15
CA LEU A 241 33.77 -5.42 19.26
C LEU A 241 34.05 -6.55 20.25
N SER A 242 33.13 -7.50 20.40
CA SER A 242 33.30 -8.63 21.34
C SER A 242 34.30 -9.68 20.84
N SER A 243 34.71 -9.65 19.57
CA SER A 243 35.74 -10.55 19.04
C SER A 243 37.15 -9.95 19.18
N ALA A 244 38.08 -10.75 19.70
CA ALA A 244 39.48 -10.34 19.87
C ALA A 244 40.28 -10.34 18.55
N SER A 245 39.84 -11.12 17.56
CA SER A 245 40.39 -11.17 16.21
C SER A 245 39.27 -11.16 15.18
N SER A 246 39.54 -10.67 13.96
CA SER A 246 38.66 -10.89 12.81
C SER A 246 38.85 -12.30 12.25
N SER A 247 38.80 -13.30 13.13
CA SER A 247 38.61 -14.67 12.70
C SER A 247 37.45 -14.72 11.70
N ASP A 248 37.64 -15.45 10.60
CA ASP A 248 36.67 -15.55 9.51
C ASP A 248 35.24 -15.83 10.05
N HIS A 249 35.14 -16.54 11.16
CA HIS A 249 33.89 -16.84 11.84
C HIS A 249 33.12 -15.58 12.30
N SER A 250 33.74 -14.69 13.09
CA SER A 250 33.08 -13.52 13.67
C SER A 250 32.61 -12.50 12.63
N TRP A 251 33.42 -12.29 11.60
CA TRP A 251 33.14 -11.35 10.52
C TRP A 251 32.04 -11.88 9.59
N ASN A 252 32.09 -13.18 9.26
CA ASN A 252 31.01 -13.84 8.53
C ASN A 252 29.71 -13.85 9.34
N GLN A 253 29.78 -14.03 10.65
CA GLN A 253 28.62 -13.95 11.53
C GLN A 253 27.95 -12.60 11.52
N ALA A 254 28.75 -11.52 11.57
CA ALA A 254 28.23 -10.16 11.52
C ALA A 254 27.49 -9.91 10.20
N ARG A 255 28.09 -10.40 9.11
CA ARG A 255 27.55 -10.25 7.77
C ARG A 255 26.27 -11.05 7.56
N VAL A 256 26.18 -12.30 8.05
CA VAL A 256 24.95 -13.10 8.00
C VAL A 256 23.84 -12.44 8.81
N PHE A 257 24.14 -12.00 10.03
CA PHE A 257 23.18 -11.31 10.89
C PHE A 257 22.65 -10.03 10.22
N GLU A 258 23.52 -9.19 9.65
CA GLU A 258 23.12 -7.97 8.93
C GLU A 258 22.23 -8.29 7.72
N THR A 259 22.57 -9.34 6.97
CA THR A 259 21.81 -9.78 5.78
C THR A 259 20.41 -10.26 6.16
N LEU A 260 20.30 -11.11 7.18
CA LEU A 260 19.02 -11.61 7.67
C LEU A 260 18.16 -10.51 8.31
N SER A 261 18.77 -9.58 9.05
CA SER A 261 18.08 -8.43 9.63
C SER A 261 17.51 -7.51 8.56
N THR A 262 18.27 -7.29 7.48
CA THR A 262 17.81 -6.48 6.34
C THR A 262 16.73 -7.20 5.52
N LEU A 263 16.82 -8.52 5.37
CA LEU A 263 15.76 -9.32 4.76
C LEU A 263 14.46 -9.22 5.57
N PHE A 264 14.54 -9.35 6.90
CA PHE A 264 13.40 -9.16 7.79
C PHE A 264 12.81 -7.75 7.63
N LEU A 265 13.65 -6.71 7.56
CA LEU A 265 13.21 -5.34 7.31
C LEU A 265 12.42 -5.22 6.00
N ILE A 266 12.91 -5.83 4.91
CA ILE A 266 12.22 -5.83 3.61
C ILE A 266 10.84 -6.49 3.72
N LEU A 267 10.75 -7.64 4.38
CA LEU A 267 9.47 -8.34 4.56
C LEU A 267 8.46 -7.46 5.32
N VAL A 268 8.89 -6.79 6.38
CA VAL A 268 8.04 -5.86 7.14
C VAL A 268 7.59 -4.67 6.27
N LEU A 269 8.49 -4.08 5.48
CA LEU A 269 8.16 -2.99 4.56
C LEU A 269 7.21 -3.43 3.44
N LEU A 270 7.35 -4.66 2.95
CA LEU A 270 6.47 -5.24 1.95
C LEU A 270 5.06 -5.46 2.52
N CYS A 271 4.94 -5.93 3.77
CA CYS A 271 3.66 -5.99 4.47
C CYS A 271 3.01 -4.61 4.60
N ASP A 272 3.77 -3.55 4.91
CA ASP A 272 3.26 -2.17 4.94
C ASP A 272 2.65 -1.76 3.58
N VAL A 273 3.36 -2.06 2.48
CA VAL A 273 2.88 -1.75 1.12
C VAL A 273 1.59 -2.51 0.79
N PHE A 274 1.50 -3.80 1.12
CA PHE A 274 0.29 -4.59 0.88
C PHE A 274 -0.90 -4.09 1.70
N MET A 275 -0.68 -3.68 2.95
CA MET A 275 -1.73 -3.09 3.79
C MET A 275 -2.23 -1.76 3.21
N LEU A 276 -1.31 -0.89 2.76
CA LEU A 276 -1.66 0.36 2.09
C LEU A 276 -2.43 0.15 0.77
N TYR A 277 -1.99 -0.82 -0.04
CA TYR A 277 -2.68 -1.19 -1.27
C TYR A 277 -4.12 -1.67 -0.99
N ARG A 278 -4.30 -2.54 0.01
CA ARG A 278 -5.61 -3.03 0.42
C ARG A 278 -6.53 -1.90 0.88
N GLU A 279 -6.02 -0.96 1.68
CA GLU A 279 -6.78 0.21 2.11
C GLU A 279 -7.20 1.09 0.92
N SER A 280 -6.28 1.32 -0.02
CA SER A 280 -6.57 2.07 -1.24
C SER A 280 -7.65 1.41 -2.10
N ASN A 281 -7.55 0.08 -2.29
CA ASN A 281 -8.54 -0.68 -3.06
C ASN A 281 -9.93 -0.64 -2.41
N ASN A 282 -10.01 -0.74 -1.09
CA ASN A 282 -11.28 -0.65 -0.36
C ASN A 282 -11.92 0.74 -0.53
N LYS A 283 -11.12 1.82 -0.45
CA LYS A 283 -11.61 3.18 -0.71
C LYS A 283 -12.11 3.35 -2.13
N TYR A 284 -11.39 2.78 -3.10
CA TYR A 284 -11.80 2.78 -4.51
C TYR A 284 -13.13 2.05 -4.70
N ILE A 285 -13.29 0.83 -4.19
CA ILE A 285 -14.54 0.06 -4.29
C ILE A 285 -15.70 0.82 -3.66
N HIS A 286 -15.52 1.39 -2.46
CA HIS A 286 -16.56 2.13 -1.78
C HIS A 286 -16.95 3.41 -2.54
N SER A 287 -15.96 4.14 -3.07
CA SER A 287 -16.20 5.32 -3.91
C SER A 287 -16.95 4.94 -5.18
N TYR A 288 -16.56 3.84 -5.83
CA TYR A 288 -17.22 3.34 -7.03
C TYR A 288 -18.68 2.96 -6.74
N GLN A 289 -18.94 2.17 -5.69
CA GLN A 289 -20.29 1.77 -5.30
C GLN A 289 -21.20 2.97 -5.00
N ASN A 290 -20.68 4.01 -4.35
CA ASN A 290 -21.44 5.23 -4.10
C ASN A 290 -21.67 6.06 -5.38
N SER A 291 -20.77 5.97 -6.37
CA SER A 291 -20.92 6.68 -7.64
C SER A 291 -21.95 6.06 -8.58
N ILE A 292 -22.21 4.76 -8.46
CA ILE A 292 -23.15 4.02 -9.33
C ILE A 292 -24.53 3.78 -8.72
N ARG A 293 -24.74 4.16 -7.45
CA ARG A 293 -26.00 3.93 -6.72
C ARG A 293 -26.69 5.24 -6.34
N ASP A 294 -28.02 5.22 -6.34
CA ASP A 294 -28.83 6.30 -5.81
C ASP A 294 -28.69 6.38 -4.27
N PRO A 295 -28.42 7.55 -3.68
CA PRO A 295 -28.16 7.69 -2.25
C PRO A 295 -29.37 7.37 -1.37
N LEU A 296 -30.60 7.60 -1.84
CA LEU A 296 -31.82 7.38 -1.06
C LEU A 296 -32.23 5.90 -1.04
N THR A 297 -32.21 5.25 -2.20
CA THR A 297 -32.77 3.90 -2.41
C THR A 297 -31.72 2.80 -2.44
N ARG A 298 -30.45 3.15 -2.65
CA ARG A 298 -29.34 2.21 -2.92
C ARG A 298 -29.51 1.33 -4.16
N LEU A 299 -30.55 1.55 -4.97
CA LEU A 299 -30.62 1.01 -6.33
C LEU A 299 -29.50 1.60 -7.20
N TYR A 300 -29.27 1.03 -8.37
CA TYR A 300 -28.38 1.68 -9.34
C TYR A 300 -28.94 3.03 -9.78
N ASN A 301 -28.07 3.95 -10.17
CA ASN A 301 -28.50 5.23 -10.72
C ASN A 301 -28.75 5.12 -12.23
N ARG A 302 -29.32 6.20 -12.80
CA ARG A 302 -29.58 6.31 -14.24
C ARG A 302 -28.36 6.00 -15.10
N SER A 303 -27.20 6.60 -14.81
CA SER A 303 -25.99 6.40 -15.62
C SER A 303 -25.62 4.92 -15.69
N TYR A 304 -25.52 4.27 -14.53
CA TYR A 304 -25.16 2.86 -14.45
C TYR A 304 -26.15 1.95 -15.19
N PHE A 305 -27.45 2.27 -15.12
CA PHE A 305 -28.48 1.53 -15.85
C PHE A 305 -28.25 1.57 -17.37
N TYR A 306 -28.06 2.77 -17.93
CA TYR A 306 -27.80 2.93 -19.37
C TYR A 306 -26.47 2.31 -19.79
N ASP A 307 -25.41 2.49 -18.99
CA ASP A 307 -24.10 1.88 -19.25
C ASP A 307 -24.19 0.35 -19.29
N THR A 308 -24.94 -0.24 -18.34
CA THR A 308 -25.16 -1.69 -18.28
C THR A 308 -25.99 -2.18 -19.48
N LEU A 309 -27.06 -1.47 -19.83
CA LEU A 309 -27.91 -1.78 -20.99
C LEU A 309 -27.09 -1.74 -22.28
N ASN A 310 -26.31 -0.68 -22.52
CA ASN A 310 -25.41 -0.54 -23.67
C ASN A 310 -24.37 -1.67 -23.74
N GLY A 311 -23.84 -2.12 -22.60
CA GLY A 311 -22.89 -3.24 -22.56
C GLY A 311 -23.51 -4.62 -22.84
N LEU A 312 -24.83 -4.77 -22.69
CA LEU A 312 -25.55 -6.02 -22.90
C LEU A 312 -26.22 -6.13 -24.28
N LEU A 313 -26.61 -5.01 -24.89
CA LEU A 313 -27.24 -4.99 -26.22
C LEU A 313 -26.50 -5.78 -27.30
N PRO A 314 -25.15 -5.74 -27.41
CA PRO A 314 -24.42 -6.52 -28.42
C PRO A 314 -24.53 -8.04 -28.26
N LYS A 315 -25.02 -8.52 -27.10
CA LYS A 315 -25.17 -9.97 -26.80
C LYS A 315 -26.61 -10.45 -26.98
N VAL A 316 -27.53 -9.56 -27.31
CA VAL A 316 -28.95 -9.89 -27.47
C VAL A 316 -29.13 -10.82 -28.66
N SER A 317 -29.96 -11.83 -28.49
CA SER A 317 -30.39 -12.73 -29.56
C SER A 317 -31.76 -13.31 -29.23
N PRO A 318 -32.44 -14.00 -30.17
CA PRO A 318 -33.71 -14.66 -29.88
C PRO A 318 -33.64 -15.67 -28.71
N SER A 319 -32.49 -16.30 -28.48
CA SER A 319 -32.27 -17.21 -27.35
C SER A 319 -31.82 -16.50 -26.06
N GLN A 320 -31.41 -15.22 -26.16
CA GLN A 320 -30.96 -14.38 -25.07
C GLN A 320 -31.65 -13.02 -25.12
N PRO A 321 -32.99 -12.97 -24.91
CA PRO A 321 -33.74 -11.72 -24.95
C PRO A 321 -33.38 -10.82 -23.78
N LEU A 322 -33.43 -9.51 -24.00
CA LEU A 322 -33.21 -8.50 -22.97
C LEU A 322 -34.51 -7.72 -22.76
N SER A 323 -35.00 -7.68 -21.52
CA SER A 323 -36.23 -6.96 -21.18
C SER A 323 -35.94 -5.74 -20.33
N VAL A 324 -36.57 -4.63 -20.68
CA VAL A 324 -36.55 -3.37 -19.95
C VAL A 324 -37.95 -3.12 -19.40
N ILE A 325 -38.01 -2.80 -18.11
CA ILE A 325 -39.24 -2.37 -17.44
C ILE A 325 -39.02 -0.95 -16.97
N VAL A 326 -39.92 -0.03 -17.32
CA VAL A 326 -39.95 1.34 -16.78
C VAL A 326 -41.19 1.45 -15.91
N SER A 327 -41.07 2.06 -14.74
CA SER A 327 -42.16 2.17 -13.78
C SER A 327 -42.15 3.46 -13.00
N ASP A 328 -43.33 3.91 -12.60
CA ASP A 328 -43.52 5.16 -11.88
C ASP A 328 -44.63 5.02 -10.84
N LEU A 329 -44.40 5.63 -9.68
CA LEU A 329 -45.34 5.59 -8.55
C LEU A 329 -46.55 6.49 -8.81
N ASP A 330 -47.73 5.88 -8.82
CA ASP A 330 -48.97 6.56 -9.11
C ASP A 330 -49.30 7.59 -8.01
N HIS A 331 -49.60 8.82 -8.42
CA HIS A 331 -50.00 9.90 -7.51
C HIS A 331 -48.95 10.23 -6.42
N PHE A 332 -47.67 9.95 -6.63
CA PHE A 332 -46.62 10.20 -5.63
C PHE A 332 -46.56 11.66 -5.16
N LYS A 333 -46.76 12.63 -6.07
CA LYS A 333 -46.86 14.05 -5.73
C LYS A 333 -47.90 14.34 -4.63
N ARG A 334 -49.05 13.64 -4.65
CA ARG A 334 -50.10 13.77 -3.63
C ARG A 334 -49.61 13.38 -2.24
N ILE A 335 -48.73 12.37 -2.14
CA ILE A 335 -48.14 11.97 -0.85
C ILE A 335 -47.23 13.08 -0.33
N ASN A 336 -46.37 13.62 -1.19
CA ASN A 336 -45.47 14.70 -0.79
C ASN A 336 -46.27 15.93 -0.33
N ASP A 337 -47.32 16.27 -1.06
CA ASP A 337 -48.16 17.43 -0.75
C ASP A 337 -48.94 17.25 0.58
N ASN A 338 -49.40 16.02 0.89
CA ASN A 338 -50.22 15.75 2.08
C ASN A 338 -49.41 15.37 3.34
N TYR A 339 -48.28 14.68 3.18
CA TYR A 339 -47.52 14.06 4.29
C TYR A 339 -46.06 14.52 4.35
N GLY A 340 -45.62 15.35 3.40
CA GLY A 340 -44.27 15.90 3.32
C GLY A 340 -43.23 14.93 2.73
N HIS A 341 -42.10 15.51 2.30
CA HIS A 341 -41.03 14.79 1.60
C HIS A 341 -40.44 13.62 2.38
N VAL A 342 -40.34 13.72 3.71
CA VAL A 342 -39.79 12.62 4.54
C VAL A 342 -40.65 11.36 4.43
N GLN A 343 -41.96 11.50 4.29
CA GLN A 343 -42.85 10.36 4.12
C GLN A 343 -42.86 9.87 2.67
N GLY A 344 -42.70 10.78 1.69
CA GLY A 344 -42.44 10.42 0.30
C GLY A 344 -41.16 9.59 0.13
N ASP A 345 -40.08 9.96 0.82
CA ASP A 345 -38.82 9.21 0.80
C ASP A 345 -39.00 7.75 1.26
N LYS A 346 -39.81 7.52 2.31
CA LYS A 346 -40.14 6.15 2.75
C LYS A 346 -40.90 5.36 1.70
N VAL A 347 -41.80 5.99 0.96
CA VAL A 347 -42.54 5.35 -0.13
C VAL A 347 -41.59 4.96 -1.27
N ILE A 348 -40.67 5.85 -1.64
CA ILE A 348 -39.63 5.56 -2.64
C ILE A 348 -38.74 4.40 -2.17
N GLN A 349 -38.30 4.41 -0.91
CA GLN A 349 -37.47 3.36 -0.33
C GLN A 349 -38.20 2.01 -0.29
N PHE A 350 -39.49 2.01 0.04
CA PHE A 350 -40.31 0.80 0.00
C PHE A 350 -40.40 0.24 -1.44
N ALA A 351 -40.79 1.06 -2.41
CA ALA A 351 -40.86 0.65 -3.81
C ALA A 351 -39.52 0.10 -4.29
N ALA A 352 -38.43 0.82 -4.01
CA ALA A 352 -37.08 0.38 -4.34
C ALA A 352 -36.71 -0.98 -3.75
N SER A 353 -37.09 -1.23 -2.48
CA SER A 353 -36.85 -2.53 -1.85
C SER A 353 -37.61 -3.66 -2.54
N VAL A 354 -38.85 -3.43 -2.99
CA VAL A 354 -39.66 -4.41 -3.73
C VAL A 354 -39.01 -4.71 -5.09
N LEU A 355 -38.56 -3.69 -5.80
CA LEU A 355 -37.83 -3.86 -7.07
C LEU A 355 -36.52 -4.65 -6.86
N GLN A 356 -35.72 -4.27 -5.86
CA GLN A 356 -34.43 -4.91 -5.57
C GLN A 356 -34.59 -6.38 -5.19
N ASN A 357 -35.66 -6.75 -4.47
CA ASN A 357 -35.95 -8.13 -4.10
C ASN A 357 -36.54 -8.96 -5.26
N SER A 358 -36.94 -8.31 -6.35
CA SER A 358 -37.56 -8.95 -7.50
C SER A 358 -36.56 -9.30 -8.61
N VAL A 359 -35.32 -8.79 -8.53
CA VAL A 359 -34.26 -8.99 -9.52
C VAL A 359 -33.24 -10.05 -9.11
N ARG A 360 -32.68 -10.77 -10.10
CA ARG A 360 -31.59 -11.74 -9.90
C ARG A 360 -30.23 -11.03 -9.88
N GLN A 361 -29.17 -11.79 -9.58
CA GLN A 361 -27.80 -11.26 -9.55
C GLN A 361 -27.33 -10.64 -10.88
N HIS A 362 -27.85 -11.13 -12.02
CA HIS A 362 -27.49 -10.65 -13.36
C HIS A 362 -28.43 -9.55 -13.87
N ASP A 363 -29.53 -9.29 -13.18
CA ASP A 363 -30.47 -8.22 -13.49
C ASP A 363 -30.04 -6.93 -12.79
N ALA A 364 -30.61 -5.79 -13.20
CA ALA A 364 -30.38 -4.52 -12.55
C ALA A 364 -31.70 -3.82 -12.22
N ALA A 365 -31.81 -3.28 -11.01
CA ALA A 365 -32.86 -2.34 -10.63
C ALA A 365 -32.23 -0.97 -10.40
N ALA A 366 -32.83 0.06 -10.99
CA ALA A 366 -32.31 1.42 -10.97
C ALA A 366 -33.40 2.44 -10.67
N ARG A 367 -33.00 3.56 -10.04
CA ARG A 367 -33.82 4.77 -9.97
C ARG A 367 -33.34 5.73 -11.05
N ILE A 368 -34.21 6.01 -12.01
CA ILE A 368 -33.87 6.82 -13.20
C ILE A 368 -34.36 8.27 -13.09
N GLY A 369 -35.31 8.53 -12.18
CA GLY A 369 -35.89 9.84 -11.92
C GLY A 369 -36.33 10.02 -10.46
N GLY A 370 -37.18 11.01 -10.20
CA GLY A 370 -37.68 11.31 -8.85
C GLY A 370 -38.47 10.14 -8.25
N GLU A 371 -39.56 9.76 -8.91
CA GLU A 371 -40.43 8.62 -8.54
C GLU A 371 -40.40 7.50 -9.59
N GLU A 372 -39.44 7.57 -10.52
CA GLU A 372 -39.29 6.67 -11.66
C GLU A 372 -38.15 5.67 -11.45
N PHE A 373 -38.46 4.42 -11.78
CA PHE A 373 -37.56 3.29 -11.66
C PHE A 373 -37.48 2.53 -12.98
N ALA A 374 -36.39 1.80 -13.15
CA ALA A 374 -36.20 0.89 -14.26
C ALA A 374 -35.64 -0.45 -13.80
N LEU A 375 -36.06 -1.53 -14.46
CA LEU A 375 -35.46 -2.85 -14.33
C LEU A 375 -34.89 -3.30 -15.68
N LEU A 376 -33.73 -3.93 -15.61
CA LEU A 376 -33.06 -4.59 -16.72
C LEU A 376 -33.00 -6.08 -16.41
N LEU A 377 -33.70 -6.89 -17.19
CA LEU A 377 -33.83 -8.33 -16.99
C LEU A 377 -33.09 -9.08 -18.10
N VAL A 378 -32.05 -9.83 -17.72
CA VAL A 378 -31.15 -10.50 -18.67
C VAL A 378 -31.70 -11.88 -19.01
N ASN A 379 -31.66 -12.25 -20.30
CA ASN A 379 -32.18 -13.52 -20.81
C ASN A 379 -33.64 -13.78 -20.38
N THR A 380 -34.46 -12.73 -20.43
CA THR A 380 -35.84 -12.76 -19.94
C THR A 380 -36.77 -12.38 -21.08
N SER A 381 -37.71 -13.29 -21.39
CA SER A 381 -38.73 -13.07 -22.42
C SER A 381 -39.81 -12.07 -21.97
N ALA A 382 -40.58 -11.51 -22.91
CA ALA A 382 -41.66 -10.58 -22.59
C ALA A 382 -42.69 -11.15 -21.60
N LYS A 383 -43.01 -12.45 -21.73
CA LYS A 383 -43.96 -13.14 -20.83
C LYS A 383 -43.43 -13.26 -19.40
N GLU A 384 -42.14 -13.57 -19.26
CA GLU A 384 -41.48 -13.66 -17.95
C GLU A 384 -41.32 -12.27 -17.32
N ALA A 385 -40.92 -11.27 -18.13
CA ALA A 385 -40.81 -9.89 -17.70
C ALA A 385 -42.16 -9.33 -17.22
N LEU A 386 -43.24 -9.61 -17.95
CA LEU A 386 -44.61 -9.28 -17.53
C LEU A 386 -44.97 -9.93 -16.19
N THR A 387 -44.62 -11.21 -16.00
CA THR A 387 -44.88 -11.93 -14.75
C THR A 387 -44.13 -11.28 -13.57
N ILE A 388 -42.88 -10.88 -13.77
CA ILE A 388 -42.07 -10.18 -12.77
C ILE A 388 -42.66 -8.80 -12.47
N ALA A 389 -43.05 -8.04 -13.49
CA ALA A 389 -43.68 -6.74 -13.36
C ALA A 389 -45.00 -6.81 -12.59
N GLU A 390 -45.88 -7.76 -12.91
CA GLU A 390 -47.15 -7.94 -12.20
C GLU A 390 -46.94 -8.30 -10.73
N ARG A 391 -45.94 -9.14 -10.42
CA ARG A 391 -45.58 -9.43 -9.04
C ARG A 391 -45.13 -8.17 -8.30
N ILE A 392 -44.24 -7.37 -8.90
CA ILE A 392 -43.79 -6.10 -8.32
C ILE A 392 -44.99 -5.18 -8.06
N ARG A 393 -45.85 -5.02 -9.06
CA ARG A 393 -47.05 -4.18 -8.96
C ARG A 393 -47.96 -4.60 -7.82
N LEU A 394 -48.27 -5.90 -7.73
CA LEU A 394 -49.10 -6.44 -6.66
C LEU A 394 -48.48 -6.19 -5.28
N THR A 395 -47.19 -6.47 -5.10
CA THR A 395 -46.48 -6.27 -3.83
C THR A 395 -46.40 -4.79 -3.44
N VAL A 396 -46.17 -3.87 -4.38
CA VAL A 396 -46.21 -2.43 -4.09
C VAL A 396 -47.62 -1.99 -3.68
N SER A 397 -48.65 -2.61 -4.27
CA SER A 397 -50.06 -2.31 -3.99
C SER A 397 -50.60 -2.85 -2.66
N GLU A 398 -49.80 -3.60 -1.91
CA GLU A 398 -50.18 -4.09 -0.59
C GLU A 398 -50.22 -2.95 0.43
N GLU A 399 -51.22 -2.99 1.32
CA GLU A 399 -51.29 -2.06 2.42
C GLU A 399 -50.19 -2.39 3.46
N ARG A 400 -49.43 -1.36 3.85
CA ARG A 400 -48.31 -1.48 4.80
C ARG A 400 -48.46 -0.42 5.88
N ALA A 401 -48.39 -0.85 7.14
CA ALA A 401 -48.55 0.04 8.29
C ALA A 401 -47.51 1.17 8.37
N GLU A 402 -46.37 1.02 7.68
CA GLU A 402 -45.26 1.97 7.66
C GLU A 402 -45.45 3.11 6.62
N LEU A 403 -46.39 2.95 5.70
CA LEU A 403 -46.73 3.91 4.65
C LEU A 403 -47.96 4.73 5.07
N PRO A 404 -48.07 5.99 4.60
CA PRO A 404 -49.15 6.87 5.04
C PRO A 404 -50.50 6.50 4.39
N GLU A 405 -50.44 5.89 3.21
CA GLU A 405 -51.58 5.42 2.45
C GLU A 405 -51.15 4.31 1.49
N ARG A 406 -52.12 3.58 0.95
CA ARG A 406 -51.88 2.55 -0.08
C ARG A 406 -51.32 3.18 -1.35
N MET A 407 -50.23 2.63 -1.85
CA MET A 407 -49.55 3.10 -3.05
C MET A 407 -49.66 2.12 -4.20
N THR A 408 -49.74 2.62 -5.42
CA THR A 408 -49.71 1.78 -6.62
C THR A 408 -48.60 2.24 -7.56
N ILE A 409 -48.23 1.35 -8.47
CA ILE A 409 -47.18 1.60 -9.46
C ILE A 409 -47.72 1.21 -10.83
N SER A 410 -47.44 2.05 -11.83
CA SER A 410 -47.71 1.76 -13.23
C SER A 410 -46.41 1.34 -13.90
N MET A 411 -46.44 0.28 -14.71
CA MET A 411 -45.21 -0.27 -15.33
C MET A 411 -45.43 -0.52 -16.83
N GLY A 412 -44.39 -0.26 -17.62
CA GLY A 412 -44.31 -0.59 -19.03
C GLY A 412 -43.16 -1.56 -19.29
N VAL A 413 -43.39 -2.56 -20.13
CA VAL A 413 -42.43 -3.62 -20.44
C VAL A 413 -42.10 -3.57 -21.92
N PHE A 414 -40.81 -3.57 -22.26
CA PHE A 414 -40.32 -3.77 -23.62
C PHE A 414 -39.27 -4.88 -23.62
N THR A 415 -39.28 -5.74 -24.65
CA THR A 415 -38.31 -6.82 -24.81
C THR A 415 -37.68 -6.74 -26.20
N THR A 416 -36.36 -6.70 -26.25
CA THR A 416 -35.62 -6.84 -27.51
C THR A 416 -35.03 -8.23 -27.66
N GLN A 417 -35.05 -8.70 -28.91
CA GLN A 417 -34.38 -9.92 -29.39
C GLN A 417 -33.39 -9.59 -30.52
N ASN A 418 -33.22 -8.31 -30.85
CA ASN A 418 -32.34 -7.82 -31.89
C ASN A 418 -31.27 -6.88 -31.29
N THR A 419 -30.09 -6.90 -31.90
CA THR A 419 -28.97 -5.99 -31.61
C THR A 419 -29.16 -4.60 -32.20
N ASP A 420 -30.00 -4.44 -33.23
CA ASP A 420 -30.19 -3.18 -33.97
C ASP A 420 -31.13 -2.18 -33.26
N ILE A 421 -30.98 -2.04 -31.94
CA ILE A 421 -31.75 -1.10 -31.13
C ILE A 421 -30.84 -0.45 -30.09
N SER A 422 -30.99 0.86 -29.89
CA SER A 422 -30.21 1.58 -28.88
C SER A 422 -30.84 1.43 -27.49
N ALA A 423 -30.04 1.71 -26.44
CA ALA A 423 -30.52 1.71 -25.07
C ALA A 423 -31.64 2.74 -24.87
N GLU A 424 -31.51 3.92 -25.48
CA GLU A 424 -32.51 4.99 -25.44
C GLU A 424 -33.83 4.52 -26.03
N GLU A 425 -33.81 3.83 -27.18
CA GLU A 425 -35.01 3.33 -27.82
C GLU A 425 -35.69 2.22 -27.00
N CYS A 426 -34.91 1.32 -26.39
CA CYS A 426 -35.43 0.30 -25.49
C CYS A 426 -36.18 0.92 -24.29
N VAL A 427 -35.58 1.94 -23.68
CA VAL A 427 -36.19 2.66 -22.55
C VAL A 427 -37.40 3.46 -23.01
N ARG A 428 -37.32 4.13 -24.18
CA ARG A 428 -38.42 4.91 -24.76
C ARG A 428 -39.67 4.07 -25.00
N ARG A 429 -39.53 2.87 -25.57
CA ARG A 429 -40.67 1.96 -25.81
C ARG A 429 -41.28 1.44 -24.50
N ALA A 430 -40.45 1.12 -23.51
CA ALA A 430 -40.94 0.75 -22.18
C ALA A 430 -41.66 1.92 -21.48
N ASP A 431 -41.16 3.14 -21.63
CA ASP A 431 -41.79 4.36 -21.11
C ASP A 431 -43.14 4.65 -21.77
N GLU A 432 -43.27 4.48 -23.09
CA GLU A 432 -44.54 4.60 -23.82
C GLU A 432 -45.61 3.62 -23.27
N ALA A 433 -45.23 2.36 -23.05
CA ALA A 433 -46.12 1.37 -22.44
C ALA A 433 -46.50 1.75 -21.00
N MET A 434 -45.57 2.30 -20.22
CA MET A 434 -45.87 2.78 -18.87
C MET A 434 -46.84 3.97 -18.91
N TYR A 435 -46.67 4.86 -19.88
CA TYR A 435 -47.56 6.00 -20.10
C TYR A 435 -48.97 5.54 -20.48
N GLU A 436 -49.09 4.52 -21.33
CA GLU A 436 -50.37 3.85 -21.62
C GLU A 436 -50.98 3.24 -20.35
N ALA A 437 -50.18 2.58 -19.50
CA ALA A 437 -50.63 2.03 -18.23
C ALA A 437 -51.25 3.13 -17.33
N LYS A 438 -50.61 4.31 -17.28
CA LYS A 438 -51.12 5.48 -16.54
C LYS A 438 -52.44 6.02 -17.13
N ASN A 439 -52.54 6.14 -18.45
CA ASN A 439 -53.74 6.68 -19.10
C ASN A 439 -54.94 5.75 -19.01
N ASN A 440 -54.70 4.43 -19.01
CA ASN A 440 -55.78 3.45 -18.96
C ASN A 440 -56.33 3.21 -17.54
N GLY A 441 -55.89 3.97 -16.54
CA GLY A 441 -56.41 3.91 -15.17
C GLY A 441 -55.38 3.50 -14.12
N ARG A 442 -54.08 3.56 -14.43
CA ARG A 442 -52.96 3.30 -13.51
C ARG A 442 -52.98 1.88 -12.92
N ASN A 443 -52.09 1.62 -11.96
CA ASN A 443 -51.98 0.34 -11.23
C ASN A 443 -52.06 -0.88 -12.15
N ARG A 444 -51.28 -0.88 -13.22
CA ARG A 444 -51.24 -1.98 -14.21
C ARG A 444 -49.89 -2.08 -14.88
N VAL A 445 -49.67 -3.22 -15.52
CA VAL A 445 -48.54 -3.45 -16.42
C VAL A 445 -49.05 -3.46 -17.85
N VAL A 446 -48.36 -2.75 -18.75
CA VAL A 446 -48.59 -2.82 -20.20
C VAL A 446 -47.31 -3.31 -20.86
N VAL A 447 -47.46 -4.23 -21.83
CA VAL A 447 -46.34 -4.67 -22.67
C VAL A 447 -46.41 -3.86 -23.97
N TRP A 448 -45.30 -3.28 -24.37
CA TRP A 448 -45.21 -2.55 -25.63
C TRP A 448 -45.36 -3.50 -26.83
N HIS A 449 -46.15 -3.09 -27.80
CA HIS A 449 -46.40 -3.80 -29.05
C HIS A 449 -46.22 -2.82 -30.22
N GLU A 450 -45.73 -3.33 -31.37
CA GLU A 450 -45.57 -2.57 -32.62
C GLU A 450 -46.90 -2.22 -33.30
#